data_AF-A0A1J5KAK0-F1
#
_entry.id   AF-A0A1J5KAK0-F1
#
_cell.length_a   1.000
_cell.length_b   1.000
_cell.length_c   1.000
_cell.angle_alpha   90.00
_cell.angle_beta   90.00
_cell.angle_gamma   90.00
#
_symmetry.space_group_name_H-M   'P 1'
#
loop_
_entity.id
_entity.type
_entity.pdbx_description
1 polymer ?
#
loop_
_entity_poly.entity_id
_entity_poly.type
_entity_poly.pdbx_seq_one_letter_code
_entity_poly.pdbx_strand_id
1 'polypeptide(L)' 'MYDIVNSFVQPSNQTFIAIVVALSGLRVFLEMTPLVPANWPLSKKLSKRVGQEQVSKFHKYGLYICIGQIVLWAPELLLG' A
#
# COMPACT_ATOMS: atom_id res chain seq x y z
N MET A 1 -26.07 -3.84 -1.44
CA MET A 1 -24.93 -4.51 -0.74
C MET A 1 -24.53 -5.84 -1.41
N TYR A 2 -24.81 -6.01 -2.70
CA TYR A 2 -24.30 -7.13 -3.52
C TYR A 2 -23.20 -6.66 -4.50
N ASP A 3 -23.07 -5.36 -4.73
CA ASP A 3 -22.18 -4.78 -5.74
C ASP A 3 -20.72 -4.70 -5.31
N ILE A 4 -20.45 -4.47 -4.02
CA ILE A 4 -19.08 -4.34 -3.51
C ILE A 4 -18.34 -5.67 -3.66
N VAL A 5 -18.98 -6.78 -3.24
CA VAL A 5 -18.38 -8.12 -3.31
C VAL A 5 -18.15 -8.54 -4.77
N ASN A 6 -19.10 -8.30 -5.67
CA ASN A 6 -18.91 -8.60 -7.10
C ASN A 6 -17.83 -7.73 -7.75
N SER A 7 -17.65 -6.47 -7.31
CA SER A 7 -16.56 -5.60 -7.79
C SER A 7 -15.18 -6.09 -7.34
N PHE A 8 -15.08 -6.79 -6.22
CA PHE A 8 -13.84 -7.46 -5.79
C PHE A 8 -13.59 -8.79 -6.54
N VAL A 9 -14.64 -9.47 -6.98
CA VAL A 9 -14.56 -10.77 -7.67
C VAL A 9 -14.29 -10.60 -9.18
N GLN A 10 -14.74 -9.51 -9.80
CA GLN A 10 -14.43 -9.13 -11.19
C GLN A 10 -14.00 -7.65 -11.26
N PRO A 11 -12.77 -7.32 -10.84
CA PRO A 11 -12.31 -5.95 -10.96
C PRO A 11 -12.13 -5.61 -12.44
N SER A 12 -12.79 -4.53 -12.90
CA SER A 12 -12.32 -3.86 -14.12
C SER A 12 -10.88 -3.40 -13.89
N ASN A 13 -10.06 -3.39 -14.93
CA ASN A 13 -8.64 -3.05 -14.80
C ASN A 13 -8.44 -1.69 -14.11
N GLN A 14 -9.35 -0.74 -14.37
CA GLN A 14 -9.35 0.59 -13.78
C GLN A 14 -9.72 0.60 -12.28
N THR A 15 -10.70 -0.21 -11.84
CA THR A 15 -11.02 -0.33 -10.40
C THR A 15 -9.86 -0.93 -9.62
N PHE A 16 -9.18 -1.93 -10.20
CA PHE A 16 -7.97 -2.50 -9.58
C PHE A 16 -6.86 -1.46 -9.44
N ILE A 17 -6.57 -0.72 -10.51
CA ILE A 17 -5.57 0.36 -10.51
C ILE A 17 -5.94 1.43 -9.47
N ALA A 18 -7.20 1.85 -9.40
CA ALA A 18 -7.66 2.83 -8.42
C ALA A 18 -7.42 2.37 -6.97
N ILE A 19 -7.71 1.10 -6.65
CA ILE A 19 -7.48 0.53 -5.32
C ILE A 19 -5.98 0.48 -5.01
N VAL A 20 -5.14 0.07 -5.96
CA VAL A 20 -3.68 -0.01 -5.78
C VAL A 20 -3.09 1.38 -5.54
N VAL A 21 -3.52 2.38 -6.31
CA VAL A 21 -3.09 3.79 -6.14
C VAL A 21 -3.60 4.34 -4.81
N ALA A 22 -4.84 4.07 -4.41
CA ALA A 22 -5.40 4.52 -3.13
C ALA A 22 -4.65 3.91 -1.93
N LEU A 23 -4.37 2.60 -1.96
CA LEU A 23 -3.58 1.92 -0.91
C LEU A 23 -2.13 2.42 -0.88
N SER A 24 -1.54 2.69 -2.05
CA SER A 24 -0.20 3.27 -2.14
C SER A 24 -0.17 4.69 -1.57
N GLY A 25 -1.19 5.49 -1.86
CA GLY A 25 -1.39 6.83 -1.30
C GLY A 25 -1.54 6.79 0.22
N LEU A 26 -2.36 5.86 0.74
CA LEU A 26 -2.48 5.63 2.18
C LEU A 26 -1.12 5.26 2.82
N ARG A 27 -0.33 4.42 2.15
CA ARG A 27 1.00 4.03 2.65
C ARG A 27 1.95 5.22 2.72
N VAL A 28 1.97 6.08 1.71
CA VAL A 28 2.77 7.32 1.70
C VAL A 28 2.27 8.30 2.75
N PHE A 29 0.96 8.46 2.89
CA PHE A 29 0.35 9.30 3.91
C PHE A 29 0.75 8.87 5.32
N LEU A 30 0.71 7.56 5.61
CA LEU A 30 1.15 7.03 6.90
C LEU A 30 2.62 7.35 7.21
N GLU A 31 3.49 7.41 6.22
CA GLU A 31 4.90 7.81 6.40
C GLU A 31 5.05 9.32 6.67
N MET A 32 4.17 10.15 6.11
CA MET A 32 4.13 11.60 6.37
C MET A 32 3.61 11.93 7.78
N THR A 33 2.89 11.00 8.41
CA THR A 33 2.49 11.13 9.82
C THR A 33 3.59 10.65 10.75
N PRO A 34 3.64 11.11 12.03
CA PRO A 34 4.61 10.61 13.02
C PRO A 34 4.38 9.14 13.43
N LEU A 35 3.45 8.43 12.77
CA LEU A 35 3.17 7.03 13.01
C LEU A 35 4.28 6.17 12.41
N VAL A 36 5.27 5.80 13.23
CA VAL A 36 6.33 4.87 12.82
C VAL A 36 5.74 3.47 12.62
N PRO A 37 5.60 2.96 11.38
CA PRO A 37 4.91 1.69 11.13
C PRO A 37 5.71 0.49 11.67
N ALA A 38 7.03 0.66 11.84
CA ALA A 38 7.89 -0.31 12.50
C ALA A 38 7.51 -0.54 13.98
N ASN A 39 6.83 0.42 14.62
CA ASN A 39 6.40 0.31 16.02
C ASN A 39 5.03 -0.35 16.20
N TRP A 40 4.33 -0.69 15.11
CA TRP A 40 3.02 -1.31 15.17
C TRP A 40 3.06 -2.73 15.72
N PRO A 41 1.98 -3.21 16.38
CA PRO A 41 1.94 -4.54 16.98
C PRO A 41 2.16 -5.65 15.95
N LEU A 42 1.71 -5.48 14.71
CA LEU A 42 2.00 -6.41 13.62
C LEU A 42 3.48 -6.44 13.26
N SER A 43 4.11 -5.27 13.05
CA SER A 43 5.54 -5.18 12.75
C SER A 43 6.41 -5.73 13.88
N LYS A 44 6.00 -5.51 15.15
CA LYS A 44 6.66 -6.13 16.31
C LYS A 44 6.53 -7.66 16.31
N LYS A 45 5.36 -8.21 16.00
CA LYS A 45 5.19 -9.68 15.88
C LYS A 45 6.01 -10.27 14.73
N LEU A 46 6.08 -9.57 13.60
CA LEU A 46 6.85 -10.00 12.43
C LEU A 46 8.36 -9.90 12.67
N SER A 47 8.83 -8.82 13.30
CA SER A 47 10.24 -8.63 13.64
C SER A 47 10.79 -9.69 14.58
N LYS A 48 9.95 -10.26 15.47
CA LYS A 48 10.33 -11.41 16.31
C LYS A 48 10.58 -12.69 15.51
N ARG A 49 10.00 -12.85 14.32
CA ARG A 49 10.16 -14.04 13.47
C ARG A 49 11.27 -13.90 12.44
N VAL A 50 11.38 -12.72 11.84
CA VAL A 50 12.22 -12.49 10.64
C VAL A 50 13.43 -11.58 10.92
N GLY A 51 13.47 -10.96 12.11
CA GLY A 51 14.49 -9.99 12.48
C GLY A 51 14.07 -8.55 12.17
N GLN A 52 14.43 -7.63 13.07
CA GLN A 52 14.06 -6.22 12.99
C GLN A 52 14.64 -5.52 11.76
N GLU A 53 15.85 -5.92 11.33
CA GLU A 53 16.52 -5.35 10.16
C GLU A 53 15.76 -5.68 8.86
N GLN A 54 15.28 -6.91 8.70
CA GLN A 54 14.52 -7.31 7.52
C GLN A 54 13.17 -6.60 7.44
N VAL A 55 12.48 -6.44 8.57
CA VAL A 55 11.21 -5.69 8.63
C VAL A 55 11.41 -4.22 8.29
N SER A 56 12.49 -3.60 8.77
CA SER A 56 12.83 -2.22 8.43
C SER A 56 13.11 -2.06 6.94
N LYS A 57 13.89 -2.97 6.34
CA LYS A 57 14.14 -3.00 4.90
C LYS A 57 12.84 -3.18 4.11
N PHE A 58 11.99 -4.11 4.52
CA PHE A 58 10.68 -4.34 3.89
C PHE A 58 9.80 -3.10 3.89
N HIS A 59 9.76 -2.36 5.01
CA HIS A 59 8.99 -1.11 5.09
C HIS A 59 9.50 -0.02 4.14
N LYS A 60 10.84 0.10 4.00
CA LYS A 60 11.47 1.04 3.07
C LYS A 60 11.21 0.66 1.61
N TYR A 61 11.46 -0.60 1.25
CA TYR A 61 11.19 -1.09 -0.11
C TYR A 61 9.72 -1.01 -0.48
N GLY A 62 8.82 -1.38 0.44
CA GLY A 62 7.38 -1.23 0.24
C GLY A 62 6.96 0.21 -0.01
N LEU A 63 7.56 1.18 0.69
CA LEU A 63 7.30 2.60 0.45
C LEU A 63 7.77 3.03 -0.96
N TYR A 64 8.98 2.64 -1.38
CA TYR A 64 9.48 2.96 -2.73
C TYR A 64 8.58 2.37 -3.83
N ILE A 65 8.10 1.13 -3.64
CA ILE A 65 7.16 0.51 -4.57
C ILE A 65 5.86 1.30 -4.62
N CYS A 66 5.29 1.68 -3.47
CA CYS A 66 4.06 2.49 -3.43
C CYS A 66 4.22 3.84 -4.12
N ILE A 67 5.34 4.53 -3.91
CA ILE A 67 5.64 5.78 -4.62
C ILE A 67 5.69 5.53 -6.13
N GLY A 68 6.39 4.47 -6.56
CA GLY A 68 6.45 4.08 -7.97
C GLY A 68 5.08 3.78 -8.58
N GLN A 69 4.21 3.05 -7.86
CA GLN A 69 2.85 2.76 -8.33
C GLN A 69 2.01 4.04 -8.47
N ILE A 70 2.13 5.00 -7.55
CA ILE A 70 1.45 6.30 -7.68
C ILE A 70 1.94 7.02 -8.93
N VAL A 71 3.27 7.13 -9.12
CA VAL A 71 3.85 7.85 -10.26
C VAL A 71 3.46 7.21 -11.60
N LEU A 72 3.43 5.88 -11.65
CA LEU A 72 3.12 5.15 -12.88
C LEU A 72 1.63 5.22 -13.25
N TRP A 73 0.75 5.04 -12.26
CA TRP A 73 -0.68 4.81 -12.52
C TRP A 73 -1.60 5.99 -12.18
N ALA A 74 -1.18 6.91 -11.31
CA ALA A 74 -2.01 8.09 -11.01
C ALA A 74 -2.25 8.98 -12.25
N PRO A 75 -1.28 9.19 -13.16
CA PRO A 75 -1.55 9.94 -14.39
C PRO A 75 -2.60 9.26 -15.27
N GLU A 76 -2.54 7.94 -15.43
CA GLU A 76 -3.54 7.17 -16.19
C GLU A 76 -4.91 7.24 -15.53
N LEU A 77 -4.98 7.27 -14.20
CA LEU A 77 -6.25 7.42 -13.47
C LEU A 77 -6.84 8.84 -13.56
N LEU A 78 -6.00 9.87 -13.64
CA LEU A 78 -6.41 11.29 -13.59
C LEU A 78 -6.60 11.91 -14.97
N LEU A 79 -5.87 11.42 -15.98
CA LEU A 79 -5.86 11.94 -17.35
C LEU A 79 -6.52 10.98 -18.36
N GLY A 80 -6.81 9.74 -17.95
CA GLY A 80 -7.45 8.71 -18.76
C GLY A 80 -8.97 8.74 -18.71
#